data_AF-A0AB37VER8-F1
#
_entry.id   AF-A0AB37VER8-F1
#
_cell.length_a   1.000
_cell.length_b   1.000
_cell.length_c   1.000
_cell.angle_alpha   90.00
_cell.angle_beta   90.00
_cell.angle_gamma   90.00
#
_symmetry.space_group_name_H-M   'P 1'
#
loop_
_entity.id
_entity.type
_entity.pdbx_description
1 polymer ?
#
loop_
_entity_poly.entity_id
_entity_poly.type
_entity_poly.pdbx_seq_one_letter_code
_entity_poly.pdbx_strand_id
1 'polypeptide(L)'
;MNRTLRRCCLYGLISLSLFAPVPAVYAASIETGYSPEGTALQLVLKTINSAQQEIRLMGYSFTSPEVAGALVRAKQRGLDVKVVLD
;
A
#
# COMPACT_ATOMS: atom_id res chain seq x y z
N MET A 1 41.24 26.14 10.08
CA MET A 1 39.97 25.39 9.99
C MET A 1 40.18 24.20 9.06
N ASN A 2 39.96 22.99 9.56
CA ASN A 2 40.91 21.87 9.45
C ASN A 2 40.67 20.93 8.25
N ARG A 3 41.70 20.74 7.40
CA ARG A 3 41.71 19.77 6.26
C ARG A 3 41.42 18.33 6.68
N THR A 4 41.71 17.98 7.94
CA THR A 4 41.45 16.67 8.57
C THR A 4 39.95 16.42 8.79
N LEU A 5 39.18 17.47 9.11
CA LEU A 5 37.73 17.37 9.34
C LEU A 5 36.97 17.05 8.05
N ARG A 6 37.43 17.62 6.93
CA ARG A 6 36.88 17.36 5.59
C ARG A 6 37.09 15.92 5.14
N ARG A 7 38.24 15.32 5.48
CA ARG A 7 38.56 13.92 5.17
C ARG A 7 37.68 12.94 5.96
N CYS A 8 37.42 13.18 7.25
CA CYS A 8 36.51 12.34 8.04
C CYS A 8 35.07 12.36 7.50
N CYS A 9 34.55 13.51 7.08
CA CYS A 9 33.21 13.59 6.47
C CYS A 9 33.11 12.79 5.16
N LEU A 10 34.16 12.79 4.34
CA LEU A 10 34.23 12.00 3.11
C LEU A 10 34.20 10.49 3.38
N TYR A 11 34.94 10.01 4.39
CA TYR A 11 34.89 8.58 4.77
C TYR A 11 33.54 8.19 5.38
N GLY A 12 32.90 9.07 6.16
CA GLY A 12 31.56 8.85 6.71
C GLY A 12 30.48 8.71 5.63
N LEU A 13 30.54 9.52 4.58
CA LEU A 13 29.60 9.45 3.45
C LEU A 13 29.78 8.16 2.62
N ILE A 14 31.03 7.72 2.40
CA ILE A 14 31.31 6.46 1.70
C ILE A 14 30.83 5.27 2.53
N SER A 15 31.07 5.27 3.84
CA SER A 15 30.60 4.21 4.76
C SER A 15 29.06 4.11 4.79
N LEU A 16 28.34 5.22 4.68
CA LEU A 16 26.88 5.23 4.69
C LEU A 16 26.29 4.66 3.39
N SER A 17 26.97 4.82 2.25
CA SER A 17 26.52 4.28 0.96
C SER A 17 26.57 2.76 0.85
N LEU A 18 27.44 2.08 1.61
CA LEU A 18 27.52 0.61 1.63
C LEU A 18 26.37 -0.06 2.40
N PHE A 19 25.62 0.70 3.20
CA PHE A 19 24.48 0.22 3.97
C PHE A 19 23.13 0.53 3.31
N ALA A 20 23.11 0.70 1.99
CA ALA A 20 21.86 0.83 1.26
C ALA A 20 21.13 -0.52 1.25
N PRO A 21 19.88 -0.60 1.75
CA PRO A 21 19.11 -1.83 1.66
C PRO A 21 18.90 -2.17 0.19
N VAL A 22 19.21 -3.42 -0.18
CA VAL A 22 18.93 -3.95 -1.52
C VAL A 22 17.42 -3.85 -1.75
N PRO A 23 16.94 -3.29 -2.88
CA PRO A 23 15.52 -3.23 -3.15
C PRO A 23 14.96 -4.66 -3.19
N ALA A 24 14.08 -4.97 -2.24
CA ALA A 24 13.39 -6.24 -2.20
C ALA A 24 12.45 -6.34 -3.40
N VAL A 25 12.72 -7.29 -4.29
CA VAL A 25 11.78 -7.67 -5.34
C VAL A 25 10.67 -8.46 -4.66
N TYR A 26 9.52 -7.81 -4.43
CA TYR A 26 8.34 -8.50 -3.94
C TYR A 26 7.78 -9.38 -5.07
N ALA A 27 7.79 -10.70 -4.85
CA ALA A 27 7.03 -11.61 -5.68
C ALA A 27 5.53 -11.35 -5.49
N ALA A 28 4.74 -11.52 -6.55
CA ALA A 28 3.29 -11.45 -6.45
C ALA A 28 2.79 -12.55 -5.50
N SER A 29 1.97 -12.18 -4.52
CA SER A 29 1.29 -13.11 -3.63
C SER A 29 -0.19 -13.26 -4.03
N ILE A 30 -0.74 -14.45 -3.79
CA ILE A 30 -2.17 -14.74 -3.99
C ILE A 30 -2.78 -15.03 -2.62
N GLU A 31 -3.85 -14.32 -2.30
CA GLU A 31 -4.70 -14.59 -1.14
C GLU A 31 -6.08 -15.03 -1.62
N THR A 32 -6.71 -15.96 -0.90
CA THR A 32 -8.07 -16.44 -1.21
C THR A 32 -8.96 -16.30 0.01
N GLY A 33 -10.23 -16.01 -0.24
CA GLY A 33 -11.28 -15.96 0.76
C GLY A 33 -12.57 -16.50 0.16
N TYR A 34 -13.38 -17.14 0.99
CA TYR A 34 -14.58 -17.86 0.59
C TYR A 34 -15.82 -17.33 1.31
N SER A 35 -16.95 -17.53 0.66
CA SER A 35 -18.29 -17.28 1.18
C SER A 35 -19.06 -18.60 1.18
N PRO A 36 -19.97 -18.81 2.15
CA PRO A 36 -20.49 -17.82 3.10
C PRO A 36 -19.66 -17.60 4.38
N GLU A 37 -18.51 -18.25 4.55
CA GLU A 37 -17.73 -18.29 5.79
C GLU A 37 -17.13 -16.92 6.21
N GLY A 38 -17.24 -15.91 5.34
CA GLY A 38 -16.92 -14.52 5.62
C GLY A 38 -15.49 -14.11 5.29
N THR A 39 -14.61 -15.05 4.96
CA THR A 39 -13.20 -14.76 4.61
C THR A 39 -13.09 -13.99 3.29
N ALA A 40 -14.03 -14.19 2.35
CA ALA A 40 -14.10 -13.38 1.13
C ALA A 40 -14.31 -11.89 1.43
N LEU A 41 -15.30 -11.55 2.26
CA LEU A 41 -15.57 -10.16 2.63
C LEU A 41 -14.39 -9.56 3.42
N GLN A 42 -13.82 -10.31 4.35
CA GLN A 42 -12.63 -9.87 5.10
C GLN A 42 -11.47 -9.53 4.17
N LEU A 43 -11.21 -10.35 3.16
CA LEU A 43 -10.16 -10.09 2.17
C LEU A 43 -10.45 -8.82 1.37
N VAL A 44 -11.68 -8.62 0.89
CA VAL A 44 -12.08 -7.38 0.19
C VAL A 44 -11.85 -6.14 1.07
N LEU A 45 -12.28 -6.18 2.33
CA LEU A 45 -12.10 -5.08 3.27
C LEU A 45 -10.62 -4.84 3.58
N LYS A 46 -9.83 -5.90 3.74
CA LYS A 46 -8.37 -5.80 3.92
C LYS A 46 -7.73 -5.06 2.75
N THR A 47 -8.06 -5.46 1.51
CA THR A 47 -7.52 -4.82 0.29
C THR A 47 -7.88 -3.34 0.20
N ILE A 48 -9.13 -2.95 0.50
CA ILE A 48 -9.56 -1.54 0.50
C ILE A 48 -8.83 -0.73 1.59
N ASN A 49 -8.66 -1.32 2.78
CA ASN A 49 -8.05 -0.64 3.90
C ASN A 49 -6.53 -0.50 3.77
N SER A 50 -5.86 -1.43 3.09
CA SER A 50 -4.40 -1.37 2.86
C SER A 50 -3.97 -0.48 1.69
N ALA A 51 -4.92 -0.03 0.85
CA ALA A 51 -4.61 0.85 -0.28
C ALA A 51 -3.98 2.17 0.21
N GLN A 52 -2.98 2.68 -0.54
CA GLN A 52 -2.23 3.88 -0.17
C GLN A 52 -2.39 5.06 -1.13
N GLN A 53 -2.74 4.83 -2.39
CA GLN A 53 -2.75 5.86 -3.43
C GLN A 53 -4.11 5.99 -4.11
N GLU A 54 -4.61 4.89 -4.67
CA GLU A 54 -5.87 4.88 -5.40
C GLU A 54 -6.63 3.57 -5.22
N ILE A 55 -7.93 3.63 -5.51
CA ILE A 55 -8.81 2.47 -5.64
C ILE A 55 -9.57 2.60 -6.96
N ARG A 56 -9.56 1.52 -7.74
CA ARG A 56 -10.36 1.36 -8.96
C ARG A 56 -11.25 0.14 -8.76
N LEU A 57 -12.54 0.38 -8.51
CA LEU A 57 -13.52 -0.70 -8.33
C LEU A 57 -14.33 -0.87 -9.61
N MET A 58 -14.47 -2.12 -10.04
CA MET A 58 -15.46 -2.56 -11.01
C MET A 58 -16.42 -3.53 -10.31
N GLY A 59 -17.72 -3.36 -10.51
CA GLY A 59 -18.72 -4.23 -9.90
C GLY A 59 -20.01 -4.30 -10.70
N TYR A 60 -20.82 -5.31 -10.44
CA TYR A 60 -22.17 -5.45 -10.99
C TYR A 60 -23.18 -4.92 -9.95
N SER A 61 -23.51 -5.75 -8.96
CA SER A 61 -24.38 -5.36 -7.84
C SER A 61 -23.57 -4.72 -6.71
N PHE A 62 -23.74 -3.41 -6.52
CA PHE A 62 -23.03 -2.64 -5.49
C PHE A 62 -23.96 -2.26 -4.33
N THR A 63 -24.18 -3.22 -3.42
CA THR A 63 -25.19 -3.10 -2.35
C THR A 63 -24.66 -3.36 -0.93
N SER A 64 -23.42 -3.83 -0.77
CA SER A 64 -22.84 -4.07 0.57
C SER A 64 -22.53 -2.75 1.28
N PRO A 65 -23.16 -2.48 2.44
CA PRO A 65 -22.86 -1.29 3.23
C PRO A 65 -21.44 -1.33 3.80
N GLU A 66 -20.88 -2.51 4.10
CA GLU A 66 -19.52 -2.60 4.61
C GLU A 66 -18.49 -2.17 3.56
N VAL A 67 -18.65 -2.63 2.31
CA VAL A 67 -17.77 -2.28 1.19
C VAL A 67 -17.91 -0.80 0.86
N ALA A 68 -19.14 -0.29 0.73
CA ALA A 68 -19.37 1.14 0.47
C ALA A 68 -18.76 2.03 1.56
N GLY A 69 -18.96 1.68 2.83
CA GLY A 69 -18.37 2.40 3.95
C GLY A 69 -16.84 2.36 3.94
N ALA A 70 -16.23 1.25 3.55
CA ALA A 70 -14.78 1.14 3.44
C ALA A 70 -14.20 2.05 2.35
N LEU A 71 -14.86 2.14 1.19
CA LEU A 71 -14.47 3.04 0.10
C LEU A 71 -14.63 4.51 0.48
N VAL A 72 -15.73 4.87 1.17
CA VAL A 72 -15.93 6.23 1.70
C VAL A 72 -14.81 6.60 2.67
N ARG A 73 -14.48 5.72 3.61
CA ARG A 73 -13.34 5.94 4.52
C ARG A 73 -12.02 6.07 3.77
N ALA A 74 -11.79 5.26 2.73
CA ALA A 74 -10.60 5.38 1.89
C ALA A 74 -10.53 6.75 1.18
N LYS A 75 -11.64 7.24 0.63
CA LYS A 75 -11.72 8.57 0.03
C LYS A 75 -11.45 9.68 1.05
N GLN A 76 -11.98 9.55 2.26
CA GLN A 76 -11.73 10.48 3.37
C GLN A 76 -10.26 10.51 3.82
N ARG A 77 -9.53 9.38 3.69
CA ARG A 77 -8.07 9.34 3.89
C ARG A 77 -7.28 10.05 2.77
N GLY A 78 -7.95 10.53 1.72
CA GLY A 78 -7.33 11.25 0.60
C GLY A 78 -7.01 10.40 -0.62
N LEU A 79 -7.38 9.11 -0.64
CA LEU A 79 -7.15 8.26 -1.81
C LEU A 79 -8.02 8.68 -3.00
N ASP A 80 -7.50 8.50 -4.21
CA ASP A 80 -8.31 8.62 -5.42
C ASP A 80 -9.15 7.36 -5.64
N VAL A 81 -10.43 7.42 -5.27
CA VAL A 81 -11.39 6.30 -5.41
C VAL A 81 -12.28 6.54 -6.64
N LYS A 82 -12.30 5.58 -7.57
CA LYS A 82 -13.18 5.57 -8.75
C LYS A 82 -13.90 4.23 -8.85
N VAL A 83 -15.17 4.28 -9.21
CA VAL A 83 -16.07 3.13 -9.29
C VAL A 83 -16.75 3.11 -10.65
N VAL A 84 -16.78 1.96 -11.31
CA VAL A 84 -17.56 1.69 -12.52
C VAL A 84 -18.49 0.52 -12.23
N LEU A 85 -19.76 0.68 -12.56
CA LEU A 85 -20.81 -0.32 -12.42
C LEU A 85 -21.40 -0.64 -13.79
N ASP A 86 -21.94 -1.86 -13.94
CA ASP A 86 -22.81 -2.24 -15.07
C ASP A 86 -24.21 -1.63 -14.93
#